data_AF-A0A291N3P6-F1
#
_entry.id   AF-A0A291N3P6-F1
#
_cell.length_a   1.000
_cell.length_b   1.000
_cell.length_c   1.000
_cell.angle_alpha   90.00
_cell.angle_beta   90.00
_cell.angle_gamma   90.00
#
_symmetry.space_group_name_H-M   'P 1'
#
loop_
_entity.id
_entity.type
_entity.pdbx_description
1 polymer ?
#
loop_
_entity_poly.entity_id
_entity_poly.type
_entity_poly.pdbx_seq_one_letter_code
_entity_poly.pdbx_strand_id
1 'polypeptide(L)'
;MTTRDDLALANRLADAAGAAIRPFFRARYDLEIKADKSPVTEADRAAEAAIRAILEKERPDDGIIGEEYGSVRTDAERVWILDPIDGTRSFIAGRPIFGTLIALTQAGWPTIGIIDQPIAQERWAGMSGQPTTFNGKPVRARACKALEGAGIATTSPHLFAQGDVPHYMALVGAVSGGSPRQGPVYGGDCYNYGLLASGFLDIVIESGLQSYDFAALVPVVEGAGGLMCDWNGEPLTAESEGHVLALGDPARLEDVLEAIHGAGDGHDHGHHHDH
;
A
#
# COMPACT_ATOMS: atom_id res chain seq x y z
N MET A 1 -23.85 -2.62 5.95
CA MET A 1 -23.14 -1.39 6.38
C MET A 1 -21.99 -1.78 7.29
N THR A 2 -20.82 -1.17 7.10
CA THR A 2 -19.61 -1.39 7.91
C THR A 2 -19.80 -0.89 9.34
N THR A 3 -19.28 -1.63 10.33
CA THR A 3 -19.52 -1.39 11.75
C THR A 3 -18.22 -1.28 12.56
N ARG A 4 -18.30 -0.77 13.79
CA ARG A 4 -17.17 -0.80 14.73
C ARG A 4 -16.74 -2.23 15.10
N ASP A 5 -17.67 -3.19 15.05
CA ASP A 5 -17.37 -4.60 15.28
C ASP A 5 -16.50 -5.17 14.15
N ASP A 6 -16.66 -4.67 12.92
CA ASP A 6 -15.80 -5.04 11.79
C ASP A 6 -14.37 -4.50 12.00
N LEU A 7 -14.20 -3.28 12.50
CA LEU A 7 -12.88 -2.72 12.80
C LEU A 7 -12.21 -3.48 13.97
N ALA A 8 -12.98 -3.87 14.98
CA ALA A 8 -12.49 -4.71 16.08
C ALA A 8 -12.09 -6.11 15.59
N LEU A 9 -12.83 -6.69 14.65
CA LEU A 9 -12.47 -7.93 13.98
C LEU A 9 -11.16 -7.75 13.20
N ALA A 10 -11.04 -6.72 12.35
CA ALA A 10 -9.84 -6.46 11.55
C ALA A 10 -8.56 -6.34 12.42
N ASN A 11 -8.66 -5.71 13.59
CA ASN A 11 -7.55 -5.66 14.55
C ASN A 11 -7.15 -7.05 15.07
N ARG A 12 -8.12 -7.93 15.37
CA ARG A 12 -7.83 -9.32 15.79
C ARG A 12 -7.23 -10.15 14.66
N LEU A 13 -7.63 -9.91 13.42
CA LEU A 13 -7.03 -10.55 12.25
C LEU A 13 -5.54 -10.17 12.13
N ALA A 14 -5.22 -8.88 12.28
CA ALA A 14 -3.84 -8.41 12.29
C ALA A 14 -3.02 -9.00 13.46
N ASP A 15 -3.61 -9.12 14.65
CA ASP A 15 -2.95 -9.77 15.79
C ASP A 15 -2.62 -11.25 15.48
N ALA A 16 -3.54 -11.98 14.85
CA ALA A 16 -3.35 -13.37 14.47
C ALA A 16 -2.28 -13.52 13.38
N ALA A 17 -2.30 -12.66 12.36
CA ALA A 17 -1.29 -12.64 11.30
C ALA A 17 0.10 -12.36 11.85
N GLY A 18 0.25 -11.31 12.66
CA GLY A 18 1.53 -10.95 13.26
C GLY A 18 2.10 -12.05 14.18
N ALA A 19 1.24 -12.75 14.92
CA ALA A 19 1.67 -13.91 15.72
C ALA A 19 2.17 -15.06 14.85
N ALA A 20 1.55 -15.29 13.68
CA ALA A 20 1.94 -16.32 12.73
C ALA A 20 3.24 -15.97 11.97
N ILE A 21 3.48 -14.69 11.64
CA ILE A 21 4.64 -14.24 10.86
C ILE A 21 5.93 -14.18 11.68
N ARG A 22 5.86 -13.67 12.92
CA ARG A 22 7.04 -13.40 13.77
C ARG A 22 8.03 -14.57 13.91
N PRO A 23 7.60 -15.84 14.05
CA PRO A 23 8.51 -16.98 14.14
C PRO A 23 9.40 -17.16 12.91
N PHE A 24 8.98 -16.68 11.73
CA PHE A 24 9.71 -16.87 10.47
C PHE A 24 10.72 -15.76 10.17
N PHE A 25 10.47 -14.54 10.68
CA PHE A 25 11.32 -13.40 10.39
C PHE A 25 12.73 -13.56 10.99
N ARG A 26 13.76 -13.52 10.12
CA ARG A 26 15.19 -13.72 10.47
C ARG A 26 15.49 -15.06 11.16
N ALA A 27 14.58 -16.03 11.11
CA ALA A 27 14.88 -17.37 11.57
C ALA A 27 15.97 -18.00 10.68
N ARG A 28 16.86 -18.76 11.30
CA ARG A 28 17.90 -19.50 10.56
C ARG A 28 17.26 -20.77 10.02
N TYR A 29 17.02 -20.81 8.72
CA TYR A 29 16.60 -22.02 8.04
C TYR A 29 17.83 -22.68 7.42
N ASP A 30 18.01 -23.97 7.64
CA ASP A 30 19.01 -24.73 6.91
C ASP A 30 18.68 -24.62 5.41
N LEU A 31 19.66 -24.18 4.63
CA LEU A 31 19.60 -23.88 3.18
C LEU A 31 19.22 -25.08 2.28
N GLU A 32 18.72 -26.18 2.86
CA GLU A 32 18.09 -27.31 2.18
C GLU A 32 16.56 -27.13 2.05
N ILE A 33 16.08 -25.89 2.07
CA ILE A 33 14.73 -25.60 1.63
C ILE A 33 14.68 -25.86 0.11
N LYS A 34 14.05 -26.98 -0.24
CA LYS A 34 13.63 -27.35 -1.60
C LYS A 34 13.06 -26.12 -2.31
N ALA A 35 13.34 -26.02 -3.61
CA ALA A 35 13.09 -24.87 -4.49
C ALA A 35 11.68 -24.22 -4.45
N ASP A 36 10.72 -24.78 -3.71
CA ASP A 36 9.30 -24.38 -3.66
C ASP A 36 8.80 -23.88 -2.28
N LYS A 37 9.66 -23.69 -1.25
CA LYS A 37 9.20 -23.39 0.14
C LYS A 37 10.00 -22.36 0.93
N SER A 38 10.21 -21.17 0.35
CA SER A 38 10.98 -20.13 1.04
C SER A 38 10.35 -19.74 2.41
N PRO A 39 11.14 -19.23 3.38
CA PRO A 39 10.62 -18.79 4.68
C PRO A 39 9.52 -17.74 4.59
N VAL A 40 9.54 -16.89 3.56
CA VAL A 40 8.48 -15.90 3.32
C VAL A 40 7.19 -16.60 2.91
N THR A 41 7.25 -17.55 1.96
CA THR A 41 6.09 -18.36 1.54
C THR A 41 5.42 -19.10 2.70
N GLU A 42 6.19 -19.66 3.64
CA GLU A 42 5.62 -20.33 4.80
C GLU A 42 5.02 -19.33 5.81
N ALA A 43 5.60 -18.13 5.92
CA ALA A 43 5.06 -17.05 6.76
C ALA A 43 3.75 -16.48 6.18
N ASP A 44 3.70 -16.23 4.88
CA ASP A 44 2.49 -15.79 4.15
C ASP A 44 1.35 -16.78 4.35
N ARG A 45 1.61 -18.06 4.08
CA ARG A 45 0.63 -19.14 4.26
C ARG A 45 0.16 -19.29 5.70
N ALA A 46 1.06 -19.11 6.67
CA ALA A 46 0.69 -19.21 8.08
C ALA A 46 -0.21 -18.05 8.51
N ALA A 47 0.09 -16.82 8.08
CA ALA A 47 -0.73 -15.65 8.38
C ALA A 47 -2.09 -15.71 7.70
N GLU A 48 -2.16 -16.00 6.40
CA GLU A 48 -3.44 -16.07 5.69
C GLU A 48 -4.33 -17.17 6.29
N ALA A 49 -3.77 -18.33 6.64
CA ALA A 49 -4.53 -19.39 7.30
C ALA A 49 -5.07 -18.95 8.67
N ALA A 50 -4.28 -18.23 9.46
CA ALA A 50 -4.70 -17.73 10.77
C ALA A 50 -5.83 -16.69 10.64
N ILE A 51 -5.74 -15.78 9.67
CA ILE A 51 -6.79 -14.79 9.37
C ILE A 51 -8.07 -15.51 8.91
N ARG A 52 -7.97 -16.41 7.92
CA ARG A 52 -9.11 -17.14 7.34
C ARG A 52 -9.84 -17.97 8.38
N ALA A 53 -9.13 -18.64 9.29
CA ALA A 53 -9.75 -19.42 10.35
C ALA A 53 -10.70 -18.58 11.24
N ILE A 54 -10.39 -17.31 11.45
CA ILE A 54 -11.25 -16.38 12.19
C ILE A 54 -12.42 -15.93 11.32
N LEU A 55 -12.14 -15.51 10.07
CA LEU A 55 -13.16 -15.03 9.14
C LEU A 55 -14.21 -16.09 8.81
N GLU A 56 -13.80 -17.32 8.48
CA GLU A 56 -14.72 -18.40 8.14
C GLU A 56 -15.62 -18.79 9.32
N LYS A 57 -15.12 -18.63 10.55
CA LYS A 57 -15.90 -18.91 11.77
C LYS A 57 -16.87 -17.79 12.12
N GLU A 58 -16.44 -16.53 12.00
CA GLU A 58 -17.20 -15.38 12.53
C GLU A 58 -17.97 -14.60 11.47
N ARG A 59 -17.59 -14.75 10.20
CA ARG A 59 -18.16 -14.11 9.01
C ARG A 59 -18.28 -15.11 7.85
N PRO A 60 -18.99 -16.25 8.02
CA PRO A 60 -19.08 -17.31 7.01
C PRO A 60 -19.71 -16.86 5.69
N ASP A 61 -20.48 -15.77 5.69
CA ASP A 61 -21.15 -15.22 4.51
C ASP A 61 -20.32 -14.15 3.79
N ASP A 62 -19.27 -13.61 4.40
CA ASP A 62 -18.38 -12.62 3.76
C ASP A 62 -17.47 -13.35 2.73
N GLY A 63 -17.12 -12.64 1.66
CA GLY A 63 -16.09 -13.05 0.70
C GLY A 63 -14.68 -12.87 1.24
N ILE A 64 -13.72 -13.59 0.67
CA ILE A 64 -12.30 -13.47 0.99
C ILE A 64 -11.50 -13.52 -0.32
N ILE A 65 -10.62 -12.56 -0.52
CA ILE A 65 -9.59 -12.53 -1.55
C ILE A 65 -8.24 -12.54 -0.81
N GLY A 66 -7.37 -13.47 -1.17
CA GLY A 66 -6.02 -13.59 -0.62
C GLY A 66 -5.10 -14.29 -1.60
N GLU A 67 -3.80 -14.06 -1.48
CA GLU A 67 -2.78 -14.53 -2.42
C GLU A 67 -2.56 -16.04 -2.33
N GLU A 68 -2.58 -16.63 -1.13
CA GLU A 68 -2.04 -17.98 -0.89
C GLU A 68 -3.07 -19.11 -1.04
N TYR A 69 -4.32 -18.89 -0.62
CA TYR A 69 -5.36 -19.95 -0.59
C TYR A 69 -6.50 -19.71 -1.59
N GLY A 70 -6.36 -18.73 -2.47
CA GLY A 70 -7.35 -18.39 -3.50
C GLY A 70 -8.62 -17.75 -2.94
N SER A 71 -9.46 -17.22 -3.84
CA SER A 71 -10.61 -16.41 -3.44
C SER A 71 -11.89 -17.21 -3.25
N VAL A 72 -12.75 -16.76 -2.34
CA VAL A 72 -14.08 -17.34 -2.08
C VAL A 72 -15.14 -16.22 -2.04
N ARG A 73 -16.32 -16.48 -2.64
CA ARG A 73 -17.49 -15.58 -2.65
C ARG A 73 -17.12 -14.12 -3.01
N THR A 74 -16.35 -13.94 -4.09
CA THR A 74 -15.86 -12.61 -4.51
C THR A 74 -16.97 -11.67 -4.98
N ASP A 75 -18.17 -12.21 -5.25
CA ASP A 75 -19.39 -11.49 -5.61
C ASP A 75 -20.26 -11.10 -4.40
N ALA A 76 -19.84 -11.45 -3.17
CA ALA A 76 -20.54 -11.04 -1.97
C ALA A 76 -20.52 -9.52 -1.77
N GLU A 77 -21.53 -8.97 -1.08
CA GLU A 77 -21.56 -7.54 -0.76
C GLU A 77 -20.34 -7.12 0.07
N ARG A 78 -19.85 -8.02 0.93
CA ARG A 78 -18.74 -7.77 1.84
C ARG A 78 -17.60 -8.72 1.50
N VAL A 79 -16.42 -8.18 1.23
CA VAL A 79 -15.25 -8.98 0.85
C VAL A 79 -14.03 -8.52 1.64
N TRP A 80 -13.40 -9.46 2.35
CA TRP A 80 -12.12 -9.24 3.01
C TRP A 80 -10.99 -9.45 1.99
N ILE A 81 -10.08 -8.49 1.87
CA ILE A 81 -8.92 -8.58 0.98
C ILE A 81 -7.67 -8.62 1.84
N LEU A 82 -6.83 -9.63 1.61
CA LEU A 82 -5.72 -10.00 2.47
C LEU A 82 -4.42 -10.01 1.67
N ASP A 83 -3.42 -9.29 2.15
CA ASP A 83 -2.02 -9.49 1.80
C ASP A 83 -1.24 -9.73 3.10
N PRO A 84 -0.81 -10.97 3.37
CA PRO A 84 -0.14 -11.33 4.61
C PRO A 84 1.24 -10.65 4.79
N ILE A 85 2.03 -10.52 3.73
CA ILE A 85 3.38 -9.93 3.73
C ILE A 85 3.58 -9.05 2.49
N ASP A 86 3.11 -7.82 2.61
CA ASP A 86 3.49 -6.74 1.70
C ASP A 86 4.93 -6.28 2.01
N GLY A 87 5.78 -6.29 0.99
CA GLY A 87 7.22 -6.09 1.13
C GLY A 87 8.01 -7.39 1.34
N THR A 88 7.67 -8.45 0.61
CA THR A 88 8.40 -9.74 0.58
C THR A 88 9.92 -9.58 0.43
N ARG A 89 10.41 -8.64 -0.40
CA ARG A 89 11.86 -8.35 -0.53
C ARG A 89 12.46 -7.84 0.78
N SER A 90 11.74 -6.98 1.49
CA SER A 90 12.12 -6.48 2.81
C SER A 90 12.14 -7.61 3.84
N PHE A 91 11.14 -8.50 3.83
CA PHE A 91 11.10 -9.69 4.69
C PHE A 91 12.33 -10.59 4.49
N ILE A 92 12.61 -11.00 3.23
CA ILE A 92 13.73 -11.87 2.88
C ILE A 92 15.08 -11.22 3.24
N ALA A 93 15.22 -9.91 3.00
CA ALA A 93 16.41 -9.15 3.36
C ALA A 93 16.55 -8.91 4.87
N GLY A 94 15.57 -9.34 5.68
CA GLY A 94 15.58 -9.14 7.13
C GLY A 94 15.36 -7.68 7.54
N ARG A 95 14.73 -6.85 6.71
CA ARG A 95 14.36 -5.45 7.03
C ARG A 95 12.94 -5.44 7.63
N PRO A 96 12.74 -4.91 8.85
CA PRO A 96 11.45 -4.95 9.54
C PRO A 96 10.54 -3.80 9.09
N ILE A 97 10.34 -3.67 7.78
CA ILE A 97 9.52 -2.62 7.15
C ILE A 97 8.46 -3.20 6.21
N PHE A 98 8.23 -4.52 6.27
CA PHE A 98 7.15 -5.22 5.60
C PHE A 98 5.92 -5.25 6.52
N GLY A 99 4.71 -5.31 5.96
CA GLY A 99 3.48 -5.31 6.74
C GLY A 99 2.45 -6.33 6.29
N THR A 100 1.43 -6.51 7.11
CA THR A 100 0.20 -7.21 6.74
C THR A 100 -0.86 -6.18 6.39
N LEU A 101 -1.50 -6.35 5.23
CA LEU A 101 -2.62 -5.55 4.77
C LEU A 101 -3.92 -6.34 4.90
N ILE A 102 -4.90 -5.73 5.56
CA ILE A 102 -6.25 -6.30 5.69
C ILE A 102 -7.24 -5.21 5.34
N ALA A 103 -8.02 -5.44 4.28
CA ALA A 103 -9.12 -4.59 3.90
C ALA A 103 -10.46 -5.30 4.10
N LEU A 104 -11.50 -4.53 4.39
CA LEU A 104 -12.88 -4.93 4.13
C LEU A 104 -13.43 -3.99 3.06
N THR A 105 -13.96 -4.56 1.99
CA THR A 105 -14.76 -3.82 1.01
C THR A 105 -16.25 -4.04 1.26
N GLN A 106 -17.06 -3.03 0.95
CA GLN A 106 -18.51 -3.15 0.90
C GLN A 106 -19.01 -2.62 -0.45
N ALA A 107 -19.70 -3.46 -1.21
CA ALA A 107 -20.12 -3.20 -2.60
C ALA A 107 -18.95 -2.70 -3.48
N GLY A 108 -17.78 -3.31 -3.34
CA GLY A 108 -16.57 -2.98 -4.10
C GLY A 108 -15.73 -1.82 -3.54
N TRP A 109 -16.23 -1.08 -2.55
CA TRP A 109 -15.52 0.08 -1.97
C TRP A 109 -14.78 -0.29 -0.69
N PRO A 110 -13.47 0.03 -0.55
CA PRO A 110 -12.75 -0.17 0.71
C PRO A 110 -13.35 0.66 1.85
N THR A 111 -13.80 0.01 2.91
CA THR A 111 -14.42 0.68 4.06
C THR A 111 -13.63 0.54 5.36
N ILE A 112 -12.81 -0.50 5.48
CA ILE A 112 -11.82 -0.69 6.57
C ILE A 112 -10.48 -1.04 5.96
N GLY A 113 -9.42 -0.51 6.53
CA GLY A 113 -8.04 -0.85 6.19
C GLY A 113 -7.17 -0.97 7.42
N ILE A 114 -6.32 -2.00 7.46
CA ILE A 114 -5.26 -2.19 8.44
C ILE A 114 -3.93 -2.27 7.71
N ILE A 115 -2.94 -1.51 8.19
CA ILE A 115 -1.52 -1.72 7.90
C ILE A 115 -0.88 -2.12 9.23
N ASP A 116 -0.47 -3.37 9.36
CA ASP A 116 0.21 -3.88 10.56
C ASP A 116 1.66 -4.22 10.27
N GLN A 117 2.59 -3.61 11.00
CA GLN A 117 4.01 -3.94 10.97
C GLN A 117 4.30 -4.86 12.17
N PRO A 118 4.31 -6.19 11.99
CA PRO A 118 4.27 -7.11 13.11
C PRO A 118 5.54 -7.09 13.95
N ILE A 119 6.69 -6.70 13.37
CA ILE A 119 7.98 -6.62 14.07
C ILE A 119 8.12 -5.29 14.82
N ALA A 120 7.79 -4.17 14.17
CA ALA A 120 7.86 -2.84 14.77
C ALA A 120 6.74 -2.59 15.80
N GLN A 121 5.68 -3.41 15.75
CA GLN A 121 4.46 -3.22 16.54
C GLN A 121 3.80 -1.86 16.25
N GLU A 122 3.78 -1.53 14.97
CA GLU A 122 3.21 -0.30 14.42
C GLU A 122 1.97 -0.67 13.62
N ARG A 123 0.80 -0.16 14.03
CA ARG A 123 -0.47 -0.43 13.35
C ARG A 123 -1.20 0.84 12.99
N TRP A 124 -1.54 0.96 11.71
CA TRP A 124 -2.51 1.92 11.22
C TRP A 124 -3.85 1.24 11.00
N ALA A 125 -4.92 1.89 11.46
CA ALA A 125 -6.28 1.40 11.29
C ALA A 125 -7.16 2.55 10.80
N GLY A 126 -7.74 2.37 9.62
CA GLY A 126 -8.65 3.30 8.97
C GLY A 126 -10.05 2.69 8.83
N MET A 127 -11.07 3.53 8.96
CA MET A 127 -12.46 3.16 8.70
C MET A 127 -13.17 4.35 8.06
N SER A 128 -13.92 4.11 6.99
CA SER A 128 -14.65 5.16 6.27
C SER A 128 -15.52 5.99 7.23
N GLY A 129 -15.39 7.31 7.15
CA GLY A 129 -16.08 8.25 8.05
C GLY A 129 -15.51 8.36 9.46
N GLN A 130 -14.35 7.77 9.77
CA GLN A 130 -13.64 7.94 11.05
C GLN A 130 -12.19 8.38 10.83
N PRO A 131 -11.59 9.05 11.83
CA PRO A 131 -10.15 9.33 11.81
C PRO A 131 -9.31 8.04 11.83
N THR A 132 -8.28 7.98 11.00
CA THR A 132 -7.25 6.94 11.07
C THR A 132 -6.51 7.01 12.40
N THR A 133 -6.21 5.84 12.95
CA THR A 133 -5.40 5.74 14.17
C THR A 133 -4.08 5.04 13.90
N PHE A 134 -3.03 5.48 14.59
CA PHE A 134 -1.74 4.80 14.72
C PHE A 134 -1.59 4.31 16.16
N ASN A 135 -1.53 3.00 16.36
CA ASN A 135 -1.50 2.36 17.69
C ASN A 135 -2.59 2.91 18.63
N GLY A 136 -3.80 3.07 18.09
CA GLY A 136 -4.99 3.56 18.82
C GLY A 136 -5.05 5.08 19.06
N LYS A 137 -4.06 5.85 18.59
CA LYS A 137 -4.08 7.32 18.65
C LYS A 137 -4.38 7.92 17.29
N PRO A 138 -5.29 8.91 17.17
CA PRO A 138 -5.55 9.56 15.89
C PRO A 138 -4.29 10.15 15.26
N VAL A 139 -4.15 10.00 13.95
CA VAL A 139 -3.11 10.63 13.14
C VAL A 139 -3.71 11.46 12.03
N ARG A 140 -2.88 12.32 11.43
CA ARG A 140 -3.28 13.19 10.34
C ARG A 140 -2.14 13.34 9.36
N ALA A 141 -2.45 13.26 8.07
CA ALA A 141 -1.52 13.65 7.04
C ALA A 141 -1.18 15.14 7.17
N ARG A 142 0.01 15.52 6.72
CA ARG A 142 0.47 16.92 6.79
C ARG A 142 0.03 17.69 5.54
N ALA A 143 -0.22 18.99 5.72
CA ALA A 143 -0.43 19.88 4.58
C ALA A 143 0.88 20.10 3.83
N CYS A 144 0.80 20.20 2.51
CA CYS A 144 1.94 20.36 1.60
C CYS A 144 1.72 21.62 0.76
N LYS A 145 2.53 22.65 1.00
CA LYS A 145 2.32 23.97 0.37
C LYS A 145 2.68 24.00 -1.12
N ALA A 146 3.61 23.16 -1.55
CA ALA A 146 4.13 23.10 -2.90
C ALA A 146 4.79 21.71 -3.12
N LEU A 147 4.87 21.27 -4.38
CA LEU A 147 5.58 20.02 -4.71
C LEU A 147 7.08 20.10 -4.40
N GLU A 148 7.70 21.25 -4.69
CA GLU A 148 9.13 21.45 -4.42
C GLU A 148 9.40 21.30 -2.92
N GLY A 149 10.27 20.35 -2.57
CA GLY A 149 10.62 20.00 -1.20
C GLY A 149 9.66 19.04 -0.51
N ALA A 150 8.63 18.52 -1.20
CA ALA A 150 7.78 17.46 -0.68
C ALA A 150 8.58 16.16 -0.42
N GLY A 151 8.18 15.39 0.60
CA GLY A 151 8.71 14.07 0.87
C GLY A 151 8.03 13.03 -0.01
N ILE A 152 8.71 12.58 -1.06
CA ILE A 152 8.22 11.52 -1.97
C ILE A 152 8.83 10.16 -1.61
N ALA A 153 8.02 9.10 -1.72
CA ALA A 153 8.47 7.73 -1.59
C ALA A 153 7.95 6.84 -2.73
N THR A 154 8.72 5.79 -3.01
CA THR A 154 8.31 4.63 -3.81
C THR A 154 9.10 3.42 -3.34
N THR A 155 8.54 2.24 -3.47
CA THR A 155 9.16 0.98 -3.08
C THR A 155 10.45 0.73 -3.84
N SER A 156 10.42 0.89 -5.17
CA SER A 156 11.62 0.77 -5.98
C SER A 156 11.41 1.34 -7.38
N PRO A 157 12.37 2.10 -7.94
CA PRO A 157 12.30 2.53 -9.33
C PRO A 157 12.29 1.35 -10.32
N HIS A 158 12.70 0.15 -9.90
CA HIS A 158 12.69 -1.05 -10.75
C HIS A 158 11.32 -1.73 -10.88
N LEU A 159 10.32 -1.30 -10.11
CA LEU A 159 8.96 -1.84 -10.22
C LEU A 159 8.10 -1.11 -11.26
N PHE A 160 8.56 0.06 -11.73
CA PHE A 160 7.88 0.79 -12.80
C PHE A 160 8.09 0.09 -14.13
N ALA A 161 7.00 -0.10 -14.87
CA ALA A 161 7.07 -0.54 -16.26
C ALA A 161 7.85 0.48 -17.09
N GLN A 162 8.41 0.06 -18.22
CA GLN A 162 9.26 0.93 -19.06
C GLN A 162 8.54 2.23 -19.48
N GLY A 163 7.23 2.17 -19.73
CA GLY A 163 6.41 3.34 -20.04
C GLY A 163 6.14 4.27 -18.86
N ASP A 164 6.25 3.77 -17.64
CA ASP A 164 5.90 4.50 -16.41
C ASP A 164 7.08 5.27 -15.81
N VAL A 165 8.31 4.84 -16.13
CA VAL A 165 9.54 5.46 -15.63
C VAL A 165 9.62 6.97 -15.93
N PRO A 166 9.32 7.47 -17.14
CA PRO A 166 9.35 8.91 -17.42
C PRO A 166 8.40 9.72 -16.53
N HIS A 167 7.19 9.21 -16.29
CA HIS A 167 6.17 9.85 -15.45
C HIS A 167 6.64 9.97 -14.00
N TYR A 168 7.13 8.86 -13.44
CA TYR A 168 7.71 8.84 -12.10
C TYR A 168 8.91 9.81 -11.99
N MET A 169 9.85 9.77 -12.94
CA MET A 169 11.04 10.62 -12.91
C MET A 169 10.70 12.12 -13.05
N ALA A 170 9.65 12.47 -13.79
CA ALA A 170 9.18 13.85 -13.90
C ALA A 170 8.64 14.37 -12.56
N LEU A 171 7.84 13.58 -11.85
CA LEU A 171 7.39 13.92 -10.51
C LEU A 171 8.56 14.05 -9.52
N VAL A 172 9.53 13.13 -9.56
CA VAL A 172 10.74 13.25 -8.75
C VAL A 172 11.49 14.55 -9.06
N GLY A 173 11.59 14.93 -10.34
CA GLY A 173 12.19 16.19 -10.76
C GLY A 173 11.47 17.42 -10.19
N ALA A 174 10.14 17.44 -10.28
CA ALA A 174 9.29 18.51 -9.75
C ALA A 174 9.42 18.64 -8.22
N VAL A 175 9.45 17.51 -7.50
CA VAL A 175 9.60 17.48 -6.05
C VAL A 175 11.01 17.89 -5.62
N SER A 176 12.04 17.44 -6.33
CA SER A 176 13.43 17.68 -5.94
C SER A 176 13.92 19.09 -6.26
N GLY A 177 13.25 19.85 -7.14
CA GLY A 177 13.70 21.17 -7.57
C GLY A 177 15.13 21.18 -8.17
N GLY A 178 15.58 20.05 -8.72
CA GLY A 178 16.96 19.85 -9.19
C GLY A 178 18.00 19.57 -8.09
N SER A 179 17.58 19.39 -6.83
CA SER A 179 18.46 19.05 -5.71
C SER A 179 18.55 17.53 -5.49
N PRO A 180 19.73 16.90 -5.67
CA PRO A 180 19.88 15.46 -5.42
C PRO A 180 19.74 15.07 -3.94
N ARG A 181 19.71 16.04 -3.02
CA ARG A 181 19.50 15.81 -1.58
C ARG A 181 18.01 15.69 -1.21
N GLN A 182 17.10 16.01 -2.12
CA GLN A 182 15.65 15.95 -1.95
C GLN A 182 15.03 14.80 -2.75
N GLY A 183 15.80 13.72 -2.95
CA GLY A 183 15.35 12.55 -3.71
C GLY A 183 14.39 11.65 -2.94
N PRO A 184 13.81 10.65 -3.62
CA PRO A 184 12.80 9.77 -3.04
C PRO A 184 13.34 8.86 -1.94
N VAL A 185 12.46 8.55 -0.98
CA VAL A 185 12.68 7.44 -0.04
C VAL A 185 12.35 6.12 -0.73
N TYR A 186 13.24 5.13 -0.59
CA TYR A 186 13.10 3.82 -1.23
C TYR A 186 12.83 2.67 -0.26
N GLY A 187 12.12 1.67 -0.77
CA GLY A 187 11.57 0.54 0.00
C GLY A 187 10.38 0.97 0.84
N GLY A 188 9.97 0.12 1.77
CA GLY A 188 8.93 0.45 2.74
C GLY A 188 7.56 -0.06 2.32
N ASP A 189 7.28 -0.26 1.02
CA ASP A 189 6.04 -0.92 0.59
C ASP A 189 4.82 -0.21 1.27
N CYS A 190 3.91 -0.93 1.93
CA CYS A 190 2.79 -0.37 2.70
C CYS A 190 3.20 0.59 3.83
N TYR A 191 4.41 0.46 4.36
CA TYR A 191 4.92 1.33 5.44
C TYR A 191 4.92 2.80 5.01
N ASN A 192 5.19 3.08 3.74
CA ASN A 192 5.18 4.44 3.21
C ASN A 192 3.80 5.10 3.37
N TYR A 193 2.72 4.34 3.21
CA TYR A 193 1.36 4.84 3.34
C TYR A 193 0.98 5.10 4.80
N GLY A 194 1.44 4.27 5.74
CA GLY A 194 1.32 4.53 7.18
C GLY A 194 2.08 5.80 7.61
N LEU A 195 3.30 5.98 7.09
CA LEU A 195 4.10 7.19 7.33
C LEU A 195 3.47 8.45 6.71
N LEU A 196 2.90 8.34 5.51
CA LEU A 196 2.14 9.43 4.87
C LEU A 196 0.90 9.79 5.70
N ALA A 197 0.10 8.81 6.11
CA ALA A 197 -1.05 9.00 6.99
C ALA A 197 -0.67 9.65 8.34
N SER A 198 0.59 9.51 8.75
CA SER A 198 1.15 10.11 9.97
C SER A 198 1.84 11.46 9.74
N GLY A 199 1.87 11.97 8.51
CA GLY A 199 2.46 13.26 8.15
C GLY A 199 3.99 13.27 8.01
N PHE A 200 4.63 12.10 7.90
CA PHE A 200 6.08 12.00 7.68
C PHE A 200 6.46 12.06 6.20
N LEU A 201 5.57 11.61 5.31
CA LEU A 201 5.68 11.69 3.86
C LEU A 201 4.53 12.53 3.28
N ASP A 202 4.74 13.08 2.09
CA ASP A 202 3.73 13.86 1.35
C ASP A 202 3.14 13.08 0.18
N ILE A 203 3.96 12.30 -0.52
CA ILE A 203 3.57 11.63 -1.76
C ILE A 203 4.12 10.19 -1.77
N VAL A 204 3.27 9.23 -2.12
CA VAL A 204 3.70 7.87 -2.52
C VAL A 204 3.18 7.61 -3.92
N ILE A 205 4.05 7.15 -4.81
CA ILE A 205 3.70 6.80 -6.19
C ILE A 205 4.20 5.39 -6.49
N GLU A 206 3.32 4.54 -7.01
CA GLU A 206 3.61 3.16 -7.37
C GLU A 206 2.92 2.79 -8.70
N SER A 207 3.42 1.74 -9.34
CA SER A 207 2.84 1.14 -10.55
C SER A 207 2.77 -0.38 -10.40
N GLY A 208 1.80 -1.00 -11.09
CA GLY A 208 1.64 -2.44 -11.14
C GLY A 208 1.03 -3.08 -9.88
N LEU A 209 0.48 -2.27 -8.97
CA LEU A 209 -0.14 -2.77 -7.74
C LEU A 209 -1.44 -3.53 -8.03
N GLN A 210 -1.65 -4.63 -7.34
CA GLN A 210 -2.90 -5.39 -7.33
C GLN A 210 -3.85 -4.86 -6.25
N SER A 211 -5.12 -5.26 -6.33
CA SER A 211 -6.14 -4.79 -5.37
C SER A 211 -5.81 -5.12 -3.91
N TYR A 212 -5.12 -6.24 -3.65
CA TYR A 212 -4.66 -6.60 -2.31
C TYR A 212 -3.52 -5.71 -1.80
N ASP A 213 -2.70 -5.14 -2.70
CA ASP A 213 -1.61 -4.22 -2.34
C ASP A 213 -2.14 -2.84 -1.89
N PHE A 214 -3.30 -2.39 -2.39
CA PHE A 214 -3.79 -1.02 -2.12
C PHE A 214 -5.12 -0.91 -1.37
N ALA A 215 -5.99 -1.92 -1.37
CA ALA A 215 -7.33 -1.78 -0.80
C ALA A 215 -7.30 -1.40 0.69
N ALA A 216 -6.35 -1.93 1.46
CA ALA A 216 -6.21 -1.60 2.88
C ALA A 216 -5.62 -0.19 3.10
N LEU A 217 -4.91 0.34 2.11
CA LEU A 217 -4.27 1.65 2.18
C LEU A 217 -5.29 2.78 2.06
N VAL A 218 -6.34 2.59 1.25
CA VAL A 218 -7.36 3.61 0.96
C VAL A 218 -8.00 4.17 2.23
N PRO A 219 -8.65 3.36 3.11
CA PRO A 219 -9.30 3.91 4.30
C PRO A 219 -8.30 4.49 5.31
N VAL A 220 -7.04 4.02 5.30
CA VAL A 220 -5.98 4.51 6.19
C VAL A 220 -5.52 5.90 5.77
N VAL A 221 -5.24 6.12 4.49
CA VAL A 221 -4.79 7.42 3.99
C VAL A 221 -5.93 8.44 4.02
N GLU A 222 -7.11 8.09 3.54
CA GLU A 222 -8.27 9.00 3.51
C GLU A 222 -8.75 9.36 4.92
N GLY A 223 -8.78 8.39 5.85
CA GLY A 223 -9.12 8.63 7.25
C GLY A 223 -8.13 9.56 7.97
N ALA A 224 -6.90 9.71 7.45
CA ALA A 224 -5.92 10.68 7.94
C ALA A 224 -6.05 12.07 7.26
N GLY A 225 -6.99 12.22 6.32
CA GLY A 225 -7.22 13.44 5.55
C GLY A 225 -6.40 13.55 4.25
N GLY A 226 -5.72 12.46 3.85
CA GLY A 226 -5.06 12.36 2.55
C GLY A 226 -6.02 11.94 1.43
N LEU A 227 -5.46 11.66 0.26
CA LEU A 227 -6.14 11.16 -0.93
C LEU A 227 -5.43 9.92 -1.48
N MET A 228 -6.20 8.93 -1.92
CA MET A 228 -5.73 7.80 -2.71
C MET A 228 -6.48 7.79 -4.04
N CYS A 229 -5.74 7.76 -5.15
CA CYS A 229 -6.31 7.74 -6.50
C CYS A 229 -5.38 7.02 -7.47
N ASP A 230 -5.84 6.80 -8.69
CA ASP A 230 -4.97 6.39 -9.79
C ASP A 230 -4.16 7.58 -10.35
N TRP A 231 -3.37 7.34 -11.39
CA TRP A 231 -2.58 8.39 -12.06
C TRP A 231 -3.42 9.31 -12.95
N ASN A 232 -4.72 9.06 -13.11
CA ASN A 232 -5.67 9.96 -13.76
C ASN A 232 -6.44 10.81 -12.74
N GLY A 233 -6.25 10.58 -11.43
CA GLY A 233 -6.99 11.22 -10.35
C GLY A 233 -8.33 10.55 -10.04
N GLU A 234 -8.61 9.39 -10.63
CA GLU A 234 -9.84 8.64 -10.41
C GLU A 234 -9.74 7.79 -9.12
N PRO A 235 -10.86 7.54 -8.42
CA PRO A 235 -10.87 6.68 -7.25
C PRO A 235 -10.39 5.25 -7.55
N LEU A 236 -9.64 4.67 -6.61
CA LEU A 236 -9.18 3.29 -6.73
C LEU A 236 -10.32 2.30 -6.50
N THR A 237 -10.46 1.34 -7.42
CA THR A 237 -11.46 0.27 -7.37
C THR A 237 -10.81 -1.08 -7.68
N ALA A 238 -11.58 -2.17 -7.61
CA ALA A 238 -11.09 -3.49 -8.00
C ALA A 238 -10.71 -3.59 -9.50
N GLU A 239 -11.12 -2.63 -10.33
CA GLU A 239 -10.84 -2.57 -11.76
C GLU A 239 -9.63 -1.69 -12.10
N SER A 240 -9.01 -1.03 -11.11
CA SER A 240 -7.85 -0.17 -11.32
C SER A 240 -6.64 -0.95 -11.83
N GLU A 241 -5.91 -0.38 -12.79
CA GLU A 241 -4.77 -1.04 -13.47
C GLU A 241 -3.48 -1.12 -12.62
N GLY A 242 -3.49 -0.57 -11.41
CA GLY A 242 -2.39 -0.65 -10.46
C GLY A 242 -1.43 0.54 -10.46
N HIS A 243 -1.72 1.57 -11.26
CA HIS A 243 -1.13 2.90 -11.09
C HIS A 243 -1.74 3.57 -9.87
N VAL A 244 -0.97 3.73 -8.79
CA VAL A 244 -1.47 4.21 -7.50
C VAL A 244 -0.72 5.47 -7.09
N LEU A 245 -1.47 6.44 -6.61
CA LEU A 245 -0.99 7.68 -6.03
C LEU A 245 -1.62 7.88 -4.64
N ALA A 246 -0.77 8.19 -3.66
CA ALA A 246 -1.18 8.64 -2.34
C ALA A 246 -0.67 10.06 -2.09
N LEU A 247 -1.55 10.96 -1.68
CA LEU A 247 -1.21 12.34 -1.33
C LEU A 247 -1.59 12.61 0.12
N GLY A 248 -0.66 13.15 0.89
CA GLY A 248 -0.93 13.65 2.24
C GLY A 248 -1.80 14.91 2.23
N ASP A 249 -1.68 15.73 1.18
CA ASP A 249 -2.50 16.91 0.96
C ASP A 249 -3.23 16.82 -0.39
N PRO A 250 -4.55 16.56 -0.39
CA PRO A 250 -5.35 16.48 -1.61
C PRO A 250 -5.28 17.74 -2.49
N ALA A 251 -4.95 18.91 -1.91
CA ALA A 251 -4.82 20.15 -2.66
C ALA A 251 -3.63 20.16 -3.64
N ARG A 252 -2.78 19.13 -3.64
CA ARG A 252 -1.65 18.97 -4.58
C ARG A 252 -1.96 18.05 -5.77
N LEU A 253 -3.17 17.49 -5.87
CA LEU A 253 -3.51 16.54 -6.94
C LEU A 253 -3.22 17.11 -8.34
N GLU A 254 -3.73 18.30 -8.65
CA GLU A 254 -3.54 18.93 -9.96
C GLU A 254 -2.05 19.12 -10.28
N ASP A 255 -1.25 19.61 -9.33
CA ASP A 255 0.19 19.78 -9.52
C ASP A 255 0.88 18.43 -9.81
N VAL A 256 0.50 17.35 -9.11
CA VAL A 256 1.09 16.02 -9.30
C VAL A 256 0.70 15.45 -10.66
N LEU A 257 -0.57 15.56 -11.05
CA LEU A 257 -1.07 15.10 -12.34
C LEU A 257 -0.39 15.85 -13.50
N GLU A 258 -0.18 17.16 -13.36
CA GLU A 258 0.57 17.95 -14.34
C GLU A 258 2.02 17.47 -14.44
N ALA A 259 2.68 17.20 -13.30
CA ALA A 259 4.06 16.73 -13.29
C ALA A 259 4.24 15.35 -13.94
N ILE A 260 3.35 14.38 -13.64
CA ILE A 260 3.44 13.05 -14.23
C ILE A 260 3.10 13.08 -15.72
N HIS A 261 2.06 13.80 -16.16
CA HIS A 261 1.64 13.81 -17.58
C HIS A 261 2.48 14.73 -18.47
N GLY A 262 3.07 15.79 -17.93
CA GLY A 262 3.93 16.72 -18.68
C GLY A 262 5.19 16.09 -19.26
N ALA A 263 5.57 14.89 -18.81
CA ALA A 263 6.68 14.11 -19.36
C ALA A 263 6.45 13.61 -20.80
N GLY A 264 5.18 13.45 -21.21
CA GLY A 264 4.81 12.89 -22.52
C GLY A 264 5.01 13.84 -23.70
N ASP A 265 4.94 15.15 -23.49
CA ASP A 265 4.96 16.15 -24.56
C ASP A 265 6.37 16.65 -24.93
N GLY A 266 7.40 16.28 -24.14
CA GLY A 266 8.76 16.83 -24.25
C GLY A 266 9.72 16.10 -25.20
N HIS A 267 9.31 14.98 -25.82
CA HIS A 267 10.21 14.10 -26.59
C HIS A 267 9.95 14.03 -28.11
N ASP A 268 9.24 15.00 -28.70
CA ASP A 268 9.09 15.11 -30.17
C ASP A 268 9.76 16.37 -30.76
N HIS A 269 10.96 16.69 -30.29
CA HIS A 269 11.89 17.54 -31.05
C HIS A 269 12.93 16.66 -31.74
N GLY A 270 12.45 15.93 -32.75
CA GLY A 270 13.30 15.34 -33.77
C GLY A 270 14.19 16.40 -34.39
N HIS A 271 15.47 16.39 -34.01
CA HIS A 271 16.53 17.02 -34.77
C HIS A 271 16.58 16.42 -36.18
N HIS A 272 15.85 17.02 -37.12
CA HIS A 272 16.23 16.97 -38.53
C HIS A 272 17.40 17.93 -38.73
N HIS A 273 18.60 17.43 -38.47
CA HIS A 273 19.78 17.89 -39.19
C HIS A 273 20.06 16.86 -40.27
N ASP A 274 19.81 17.23 -41.52
CA ASP A 274 20.55 16.69 -42.65
C ASP A 274 20.67 17.74 -43.76
N HIS A 275 21.95 18.00 -44.07
CA HIS A 275 22.61 18.54 -45.27
C HIS A 275 21.94 19.56 -46.20
#